data_AF-K1YD93-F1
#
_entry.id   AF-K1YD93-F1
#
_cell.length_a   1.000
_cell.length_b   1.000
_cell.length_c   1.000
_cell.angle_alpha   90.00
_cell.angle_beta   90.00
_cell.angle_gamma   90.00
#
_symmetry.space_group_name_H-M   'P 1'
#
loop_
_entity.id
_entity.type
_entity.pdbx_description
1 polymer ?
#
loop_
_entity_poly.entity_id
_entity_poly.type
_entity_poly.pdbx_seq_one_letter_code
_entity_poly.pdbx_strand_id
1 'polypeptide(L)'
;MEKREKVDLRELSKNTKIPVKILQNMIKDGAFSEYMDDADQEFLTRLLGIIGKNYFIRHCILRIRSNDRVRFIAQAHLETKWERYIYTNMVNNFTQGNKLTIETFVKKAEKVFQFQMTEEDIQRVKNIRDSIYKKRSRMKKNQ
;
A
#
# COMPACT_ATOMS: atom_id res chain seq x y z
N MET A 1 24.33 -2.18 -34.86
CA MET A 1 23.74 -1.75 -33.58
C MET A 1 22.25 -1.90 -33.69
N GLU A 2 21.68 -2.93 -33.06
CA GLU A 2 20.23 -3.04 -32.93
C GLU A 2 19.71 -1.84 -32.14
N LYS A 3 18.72 -1.13 -32.70
CA LYS A 3 18.00 -0.08 -31.98
C LYS A 3 17.21 -0.76 -30.88
N ARG A 4 17.71 -0.70 -29.63
CA ARG A 4 16.91 -1.10 -28.48
C ARG A 4 15.89 0.00 -28.20
N GLU A 5 14.61 -0.37 -28.25
CA GLU A 5 13.52 0.56 -27.97
C GLU A 5 13.39 0.75 -26.45
N LYS A 6 13.14 1.98 -26.03
CA LYS A 6 12.94 2.30 -24.62
C LYS A 6 11.60 1.75 -24.17
N VAL A 7 11.54 1.14 -22.99
CA VAL A 7 10.30 0.53 -22.47
C VAL A 7 9.20 1.56 -22.27
N ASP A 8 8.02 1.31 -22.84
CA ASP A 8 6.80 2.00 -22.41
C ASP A 8 6.29 1.41 -21.09
N LEU A 9 6.62 2.09 -19.99
CA LEU A 9 6.19 1.69 -18.66
C LEU A 9 4.68 1.72 -18.46
N ARG A 10 3.93 2.51 -19.25
CA ARG A 10 2.46 2.55 -19.16
C ARG A 10 1.86 1.28 -19.76
N GLU A 11 2.37 0.85 -20.91
CA GLU A 11 1.97 -0.41 -21.53
C GLU A 11 2.34 -1.59 -20.64
N LEU A 12 3.58 -1.61 -20.14
CA LEU A 12 4.04 -2.66 -19.24
C LEU A 12 3.21 -2.73 -17.95
N SER A 13 2.82 -1.57 -17.40
CA SER A 13 1.96 -1.50 -16.22
C SER A 13 0.58 -2.12 -16.45
N LYS A 14 -0.01 -1.92 -17.64
CA LYS A 14 -1.29 -2.55 -18.01
C LYS A 14 -1.16 -4.06 -18.10
N ASN A 15 -0.11 -4.56 -18.75
CA ASN A 15 0.08 -5.99 -18.99
C ASN A 15 0.41 -6.76 -17.71
N THR A 16 1.25 -6.18 -16.86
CA THR A 16 1.74 -6.84 -15.63
C THR A 16 0.86 -6.56 -14.40
N LYS A 17 -0.02 -5.55 -14.48
CA LYS A 17 -0.74 -4.96 -13.33
C LYS A 17 0.18 -4.40 -12.24
N ILE A 18 1.47 -4.23 -12.52
CA ILE A 18 2.41 -3.57 -11.62
C ILE A 18 2.28 -2.05 -11.85
N PRO A 19 2.09 -1.22 -10.80
CA PRO A 19 1.99 0.22 -10.98
C PRO A 19 3.27 0.81 -11.60
N VAL A 20 3.11 1.78 -12.53
CA VAL A 20 4.22 2.48 -13.21
C VAL A 20 5.32 2.92 -12.24
N LYS A 21 4.94 3.46 -11.07
CA LYS A 21 5.91 3.92 -10.07
C LYS A 21 6.77 2.78 -9.49
N ILE A 22 6.21 1.58 -9.37
CA ILE A 22 6.97 0.40 -8.93
C ILE A 22 7.93 -0.04 -10.03
N LEU A 23 7.49 -0.06 -11.29
CA LEU A 23 8.36 -0.34 -12.44
C LEU A 23 9.53 0.67 -12.54
N GLN A 24 9.25 1.96 -12.33
CA GLN A 24 10.29 3.00 -12.27
C GLN A 24 11.31 2.75 -11.15
N ASN A 25 10.84 2.35 -9.97
CA ASN A 25 11.74 2.01 -8.86
C ASN A 25 12.58 0.78 -9.20
N MET A 26 11.99 -0.25 -9.82
CA MET A 26 12.71 -1.46 -10.23
C MET A 26 13.84 -1.14 -11.22
N ILE A 27 13.61 -0.26 -12.20
CA ILE A 27 14.67 0.22 -13.10
C ILE A 27 15.75 0.96 -12.32
N LYS A 28 15.35 1.89 -11.44
CA LYS A 28 16.29 2.67 -10.62
C LYS A 28 17.15 1.79 -9.73
N ASP A 29 16.57 0.71 -9.21
CA ASP A 29 17.25 -0.26 -8.35
C ASP A 29 18.04 -1.31 -9.16
N GLY A 30 18.05 -1.21 -10.50
CA GLY A 30 18.79 -2.09 -11.40
C GLY A 30 18.21 -3.50 -11.53
N ALA A 31 16.92 -3.68 -11.22
CA ALA A 31 16.26 -4.99 -11.31
C ALA A 31 15.99 -5.43 -12.76
N PHE A 32 15.85 -4.48 -13.68
CA PHE A 32 15.81 -4.68 -15.13
C PHE A 32 16.19 -3.37 -15.83
N SER A 33 16.53 -3.43 -17.12
CA SER A 33 17.07 -2.27 -17.83
C SER A 33 16.02 -1.27 -18.31
N GLU A 34 16.45 -0.05 -18.67
CA GLU A 34 15.59 0.94 -19.37
C GLU A 34 15.20 0.49 -20.80
N TYR A 35 15.89 -0.53 -21.32
CA TYR A 35 15.80 -1.06 -22.67
C TYR A 35 15.57 -2.57 -22.59
N MET A 36 14.34 -2.96 -22.25
CA MET A 36 13.96 -4.35 -21.96
C MET A 36 14.46 -5.30 -23.04
N ASP A 37 15.38 -6.18 -22.64
CA ASP A 37 15.82 -7.31 -23.46
C ASP A 37 15.06 -8.59 -23.07
N ASP A 38 15.36 -9.68 -23.76
CA ASP A 38 14.70 -10.97 -23.52
C ASP A 38 14.90 -11.47 -22.08
N ALA A 39 16.05 -11.16 -21.47
CA ALA A 39 16.35 -11.53 -20.09
C ALA A 39 15.47 -10.74 -19.10
N ASP A 40 15.27 -9.44 -19.35
CA ASP A 40 14.35 -8.60 -18.57
C ASP A 40 12.89 -9.09 -18.69
N GLN A 41 12.46 -9.49 -19.89
CA GLN A 41 11.12 -10.07 -20.11
C GLN A 41 10.94 -11.40 -19.38
N GLU A 42 11.92 -12.30 -19.48
CA GLU A 42 11.88 -13.58 -18.79
C GLU A 42 11.86 -13.38 -17.26
N PHE A 43 12.69 -12.49 -16.75
CA PHE A 43 12.72 -12.14 -15.33
C PHE A 43 11.36 -11.64 -14.85
N LEU A 44 10.76 -10.67 -15.53
CA LEU A 44 9.44 -10.13 -15.17
C LEU A 44 8.36 -11.21 -15.22
N THR A 45 8.39 -12.08 -16.23
CA THR A 45 7.43 -13.19 -16.38
C THR A 45 7.53 -14.16 -15.20
N ARG A 46 8.75 -14.58 -14.83
CA ARG A 46 8.99 -15.46 -13.69
C ARG A 46 8.61 -14.77 -12.37
N LEU A 47 8.96 -13.50 -12.20
CA LEU A 47 8.63 -12.70 -11.03
C LEU A 47 7.11 -12.62 -10.84
N LEU A 48 6.34 -12.36 -11.91
CA LEU A 48 4.88 -12.33 -11.87
C LEU A 48 4.27 -13.68 -11.49
N GLY A 49 4.93 -14.79 -11.84
CA GLY A 49 4.49 -16.14 -11.42
C GLY A 49 4.63 -16.41 -9.93
N ILE A 50 5.57 -15.75 -9.25
CA ILE A 50 5.88 -15.95 -7.83
C ILE A 50 5.43 -14.82 -6.91
N ILE A 51 5.26 -13.60 -7.45
CA ILE A 51 4.75 -12.47 -6.69
C ILE A 51 3.32 -12.77 -6.22
N GLY A 52 3.02 -12.47 -4.96
CA GLY A 52 1.73 -12.87 -4.37
C GLY A 52 1.74 -14.23 -3.67
N LYS A 53 2.71 -15.11 -3.93
CA LYS A 53 2.77 -16.41 -3.24
C LYS A 53 3.16 -16.21 -1.77
N ASN A 54 2.44 -16.86 -0.86
CA ASN A 54 2.61 -16.69 0.59
C ASN A 54 4.05 -16.93 1.05
N TYR A 55 4.72 -17.97 0.53
CA TYR A 55 6.11 -18.27 0.89
C TYR A 55 7.05 -17.13 0.50
N PHE A 56 6.87 -16.57 -0.69
CA PHE A 56 7.70 -15.48 -1.22
C PHE A 56 7.45 -14.18 -0.46
N ILE A 57 6.18 -13.79 -0.31
CA ILE A 57 5.79 -12.59 0.46
C ILE A 57 6.32 -12.66 1.89
N ARG A 58 6.21 -13.82 2.56
CA ARG A 58 6.70 -14.00 3.92
C ARG A 58 8.19 -13.69 4.01
N HIS A 59 8.99 -14.21 3.08
CA HIS A 59 10.41 -13.90 3.03
C HIS A 59 10.70 -12.42 2.74
N CYS A 60 9.96 -11.78 1.84
CA CYS A 60 10.11 -10.34 1.57
C CYS A 60 9.80 -9.49 2.82
N ILE A 61 8.71 -9.80 3.52
CA ILE A 61 8.28 -9.06 4.70
C ILE A 61 9.27 -9.24 5.86
N LEU A 62 9.92 -10.41 6.01
CA LEU A 62 10.91 -10.65 7.07
C LEU A 62 12.09 -9.67 7.05
N ARG A 63 12.43 -9.12 5.86
CA ARG A 63 13.49 -8.12 5.70
C ARG A 63 13.12 -6.75 6.28
N ILE A 64 11.86 -6.51 6.58
CA ILE A 64 11.36 -5.28 7.19
C ILE A 64 11.42 -5.40 8.73
N ARG A 65 11.71 -4.29 9.43
CA ARG A 65 11.73 -4.24 10.91
C ARG A 65 10.39 -4.65 11.50
N SER A 66 10.39 -5.29 12.68
CA SER A 66 9.17 -5.87 13.28
C SER A 66 7.99 -4.89 13.37
N ASN A 67 8.22 -3.66 13.84
CA ASN A 67 7.18 -2.65 13.97
C ASN A 67 6.64 -2.21 12.60
N ASP A 68 7.52 -2.08 11.60
CA ASP A 68 7.13 -1.72 10.24
C ASP A 68 6.36 -2.86 9.55
N ARG A 69 6.69 -4.13 9.83
CA ARG A 69 5.90 -5.29 9.36
C ARG A 69 4.47 -5.24 9.89
N VAL A 70 4.32 -5.01 11.20
CA VAL A 70 3.00 -4.93 11.84
C VAL A 70 2.18 -3.78 11.25
N ARG A 71 2.81 -2.62 11.01
CA ARG A 71 2.16 -1.48 10.35
C ARG A 71 1.76 -1.80 8.91
N PHE A 72 2.68 -2.37 8.14
CA PHE A 72 2.44 -2.75 6.74
C PHE A 72 1.26 -3.71 6.61
N ILE A 73 1.23 -4.79 7.40
CA ILE A 73 0.13 -5.77 7.40
C ILE A 73 -1.18 -5.11 7.86
N ALA A 74 -1.14 -4.27 8.89
CA ALA A 74 -2.33 -3.61 9.40
C ALA A 74 -2.96 -2.62 8.39
N GLN A 75 -2.17 -2.10 7.46
CA GLN A 75 -2.60 -1.12 6.45
C GLN A 75 -2.75 -1.74 5.04
N ALA A 76 -2.50 -3.03 4.87
CA ALA A 76 -2.46 -3.68 3.56
C ALA A 76 -3.80 -3.63 2.79
N HIS A 77 -4.92 -3.54 3.51
CA HIS A 77 -6.27 -3.42 2.95
C HIS A 77 -6.69 -1.96 2.66
N LEU A 78 -5.84 -0.98 3.01
CA LEU A 78 -6.10 0.44 2.77
C LEU A 78 -5.49 0.79 1.41
N GLU A 79 -6.36 0.99 0.42
CA GLU A 79 -5.99 1.17 -0.98
C GLU A 79 -5.44 2.58 -1.20
N THR A 80 -6.09 3.58 -0.61
CA THR A 80 -5.80 4.99 -0.92
C THR A 80 -4.84 5.63 0.09
N LYS A 81 -4.20 6.72 -0.33
CA LYS A 81 -3.35 7.51 0.57
C LYS A 81 -4.16 8.15 1.70
N TRP A 82 -5.40 8.56 1.43
CA TRP A 82 -6.25 9.19 2.43
C TRP A 82 -6.72 8.19 3.48
N GLU A 83 -7.00 6.93 3.10
CA GLU A 83 -7.35 5.87 4.05
C GLU A 83 -6.20 5.59 5.02
N ARG A 84 -4.97 5.48 4.50
CA ARG A 84 -3.76 5.32 5.33
C ARG A 84 -3.52 6.51 6.24
N TYR A 85 -3.78 7.73 5.77
CA TYR A 85 -3.70 8.95 6.58
C TYR A 85 -4.72 8.94 7.73
N ILE A 86 -5.99 8.61 7.44
CA ILE A 86 -7.05 8.51 8.44
C ILE A 86 -6.71 7.44 9.48
N TYR A 87 -6.32 6.25 9.04
CA TYR A 87 -5.92 5.16 9.94
C TYR A 87 -4.84 5.62 10.91
N THR A 88 -3.78 6.24 10.39
CA THR A 88 -2.64 6.71 11.21
C THR A 88 -3.07 7.76 12.22
N ASN A 89 -3.88 8.73 11.78
CA ASN A 89 -4.41 9.76 12.68
C ASN A 89 -5.34 9.18 13.74
N MET A 90 -6.20 8.23 13.39
CA MET A 90 -7.09 7.57 14.36
C MET A 90 -6.28 6.80 15.41
N VAL A 91 -5.32 5.97 14.99
CA VAL A 91 -4.46 5.23 15.92
C VAL A 91 -3.75 6.18 16.89
N ASN A 92 -3.16 7.27 16.38
CA ASN A 92 -2.45 8.25 17.21
C ASN A 92 -3.38 9.00 18.18
N ASN A 93 -4.58 9.40 17.73
CA ASN A 93 -5.57 10.05 18.60
C ASN A 93 -6.05 9.09 19.70
N PHE A 94 -6.28 7.83 19.37
CA PHE A 94 -6.69 6.83 20.34
C PHE A 94 -5.63 6.55 21.41
N THR A 95 -4.34 6.59 21.05
CA THR A 95 -3.25 6.47 22.03
C THR A 95 -3.16 7.67 22.96
N GLN A 96 -3.59 8.86 22.52
CA GLN A 96 -3.62 10.09 23.32
C GLN A 96 -4.90 10.24 24.16
N GLY A 97 -5.81 9.26 24.12
CA GLY A 97 -7.10 9.34 24.84
C GLY A 97 -8.15 10.23 24.18
N ASN A 98 -7.85 10.82 23.02
CA ASN A 98 -8.73 11.73 22.31
C ASN A 98 -9.80 10.95 21.52
N LYS A 99 -11.08 11.29 21.74
CA LYS A 99 -12.22 10.76 20.97
C LYS A 99 -12.66 11.80 19.95
N LEU A 100 -11.96 11.88 18.82
CA LEU A 100 -12.43 12.67 17.68
C LEU A 100 -13.58 11.96 16.96
N THR A 101 -14.53 12.74 16.45
CA THR A 101 -15.67 12.22 15.68
C THR A 101 -15.24 11.81 14.26
N ILE A 102 -16.06 10.98 13.60
CA ILE A 102 -15.84 10.61 12.20
C ILE A 102 -15.81 11.87 11.32
N GLU A 103 -16.73 12.83 11.55
CA GLU A 103 -16.77 14.07 10.76
C GLU A 103 -15.46 14.86 10.87
N THR A 104 -14.81 14.80 12.03
CA THR A 104 -13.51 15.47 12.22
C THR A 104 -12.42 14.84 11.37
N PHE A 105 -12.39 13.50 11.26
CA PHE A 105 -11.43 12.80 10.41
C PHE A 105 -11.71 13.01 8.92
N VAL A 106 -13.00 13.01 8.54
CA VAL A 106 -13.45 13.33 7.17
C VAL A 106 -12.96 14.72 6.79
N LYS A 107 -13.33 15.77 7.55
CA LYS A 107 -12.92 17.15 7.28
C LYS A 107 -11.40 17.33 7.21
N LYS A 108 -10.65 16.64 8.08
CA LYS A 108 -9.17 16.66 8.03
C LYS A 108 -8.64 16.04 6.74
N ALA A 109 -9.19 14.91 6.31
CA ALA A 109 -8.76 14.24 5.09
C ALA A 109 -9.14 15.07 3.85
N GLU A 110 -10.37 15.56 3.77
CA GLU A 110 -10.82 16.45 2.68
C GLU A 110 -9.92 17.68 2.55
N LYS A 111 -9.57 18.32 3.67
CA LYS A 111 -8.67 19.47 3.68
C LYS A 111 -7.25 19.12 3.22
N VAL A 112 -6.71 17.98 3.62
CA VAL A 112 -5.32 17.58 3.27
C VAL A 112 -5.22 17.13 1.82
N PHE A 113 -6.20 16.38 1.34
CA PHE A 113 -6.17 15.76 0.02
C PHE A 113 -6.97 16.53 -1.04
N GLN A 114 -7.59 17.65 -0.68
CA GLN A 114 -8.28 18.58 -1.58
C GLN A 114 -9.38 17.89 -2.41
N PHE A 115 -10.20 17.07 -1.76
CA PHE A 115 -11.37 16.41 -2.36
C PHE A 115 -12.54 16.35 -1.37
N GLN A 116 -13.74 16.12 -1.87
CA GLN A 116 -14.92 15.87 -1.05
C GLN A 116 -15.18 14.36 -0.96
N MET A 117 -15.40 13.87 0.26
CA MET A 117 -15.68 12.45 0.48
C MET A 117 -17.10 12.12 0.06
N THR A 118 -17.24 11.02 -0.67
CA THR A 118 -18.54 10.42 -0.97
C THR A 118 -19.09 9.68 0.24
N GLU A 119 -20.37 9.29 0.22
CA GLU A 119 -20.94 8.43 1.25
C GLU A 119 -20.20 7.09 1.38
N GLU A 120 -19.72 6.54 0.26
CA GLU A 120 -18.88 5.34 0.25
C GLU A 120 -17.57 5.56 0.98
N ASP A 121 -16.89 6.68 0.74
CA ASP A 121 -15.64 7.03 1.42
C ASP A 121 -15.88 7.18 2.93
N ILE A 122 -16.97 7.84 3.33
CA ILE A 122 -17.36 7.97 4.74
C ILE A 122 -17.62 6.59 5.36
N GLN A 123 -18.24 5.67 4.63
CA GLN A 123 -18.43 4.30 5.09
C GLN A 123 -17.10 3.57 5.27
N ARG A 124 -16.12 3.77 4.38
CA ARG A 124 -14.76 3.24 4.54
C ARG A 124 -14.08 3.81 5.78
N VAL A 125 -14.24 5.11 6.08
CA VAL A 125 -13.74 5.72 7.33
C VAL A 125 -14.32 5.04 8.58
N LYS A 126 -15.62 4.74 8.59
CA LYS A 126 -16.26 3.99 9.69
C LYS A 126 -15.67 2.58 9.83
N ASN A 127 -15.50 1.87 8.72
CA ASN A 127 -14.93 0.52 8.71
C ASN A 127 -13.49 0.52 9.26
N ILE A 128 -12.68 1.51 8.87
CA ILE A 128 -11.33 1.73 9.42
C ILE A 128 -11.39 1.87 10.94
N ARG A 129 -12.25 2.76 11.45
CA ARG A 129 -12.41 2.99 12.90
C ARG A 129 -12.78 1.70 13.63
N ASP A 130 -13.75 0.97 13.12
CA ASP A 130 -14.24 -0.26 13.76
C ASP A 130 -13.19 -1.36 13.76
N SER A 131 -12.37 -1.45 12.71
CA SER A 131 -11.21 -2.36 12.67
C SER A 131 -10.19 -2.05 13.77
N ILE A 132 -9.92 -0.77 14.03
CA ILE A 132 -8.99 -0.30 15.06
C ILE A 132 -9.54 -0.65 16.45
N TYR A 133 -10.83 -0.39 16.69
CA TYR A 133 -11.49 -0.74 17.96
C TYR A 133 -11.49 -2.24 18.22
N LYS A 134 -11.83 -3.07 17.22
CA LYS A 134 -11.78 -4.54 17.34
C LYS A 134 -10.36 -5.00 17.69
N LYS A 135 -9.33 -4.45 17.03
CA LYS A 135 -7.93 -4.76 17.32
C LYS A 135 -7.56 -4.41 18.77
N ARG A 136 -7.94 -3.22 19.24
CA ARG A 136 -7.69 -2.77 20.63
C ARG A 136 -8.41 -3.64 21.66
N SER A 137 -9.67 -3.99 21.40
CA SER A 137 -10.45 -4.87 22.29
C SER A 137 -9.79 -6.24 22.44
N ARG A 138 -9.29 -6.82 21.34
CA ARG A 138 -8.52 -8.09 21.38
C ARG A 138 -7.23 -7.96 22.17
N MET A 139 -6.50 -6.84 22.04
CA MET A 139 -5.28 -6.60 22.83
C MET A 139 -5.56 -6.51 24.33
N LYS A 140 -6.68 -5.87 24.73
CA LYS A 140 -7.08 -5.77 26.13
C LYS A 140 -7.55 -7.10 26.75
N LYS A 141 -8.06 -8.03 25.94
CA LYS A 141 -8.50 -9.36 26.41
C LYS A 141 -7.33 -10.35 26.59
N ASN A 142 -6.19 -10.06 25.98
CA ASN A 142 -4.99 -10.91 26.03
C ASN A 142 -3.92 -10.35 26.99
N GLN A 143 -4.28 -9.36 27.81
CA GLN A 143 -3.51 -8.86 28.95
C GLN A 143 -4.22 -9.29 30.23
#